data_AF-A0A535AZ83-F1
#
_entry.id   AF-A0A535AZ83-F1
#
_cell.length_a   1.000
_cell.length_b   1.000
_cell.length_c   1.000
_cell.angle_alpha   90.00
_cell.angle_beta   90.00
_cell.angle_gamma   90.00
#
_symmetry.space_group_name_H-M   'P 1'
#
loop_
_entity.id
_entity.type
_entity.pdbx_description
1 polymer ?
#
loop_
_entity_poly.entity_id
_entity_poly.type
_entity_poly.pdbx_seq_one_letter_code
_entity_poly.pdbx_strand_id
1 'polypeptide(L)'
;MPRAAPGSQQAMTEQKVARAEAPEQAPDPTAALDAATIEMPPELVAQSLGEWLRAWLTRIRSGDSGVLPVILALLIITIVFQAISPNHVFLSAGNLVNLFQQSAVFMVLAMGEIFVILLGEIDLSIAYAGGVGAAVTVQLVQPATTKWPWWAAIIAGLLVCAVIGALQGSLITRLRLSSLIVTLAGLLIWQGTMLIILGLAFSGYPSLAGLDSNRQVLYNLMNGTIDPVISWIGAAVIVVAIAALLWFGDSRRRRSGLVAPPVSLTIIKIALIALIAIAVVAICNVNRAAFGTLAGVPWVIPIVLAVFGLWMVILQRTKFGRYVYAIGGNPEAARRAGINLAAVRTLCFI
;
A
#
# COMPACT_ATOMS: atom_id res chain seq x y z
N MET A 1 -47.89 64.05 -7.01
CA MET A 1 -46.85 63.06 -6.66
C MET A 1 -46.40 63.36 -5.23
N PRO A 2 -46.52 62.42 -4.27
CA PRO A 2 -46.20 62.68 -2.87
C PRO A 2 -44.68 62.66 -2.64
N ARG A 3 -44.18 63.57 -1.80
CA ARG A 3 -42.78 63.61 -1.33
C ARG A 3 -42.53 62.44 -0.37
N ALA A 4 -41.57 61.59 -0.69
CA ALA A 4 -41.08 60.56 0.22
C ALA A 4 -40.38 61.22 1.43
N ALA A 5 -40.74 60.77 2.64
CA ALA A 5 -40.19 61.29 3.89
C ALA A 5 -38.71 60.86 4.08
N PRO A 6 -37.83 61.75 4.60
CA PRO A 6 -36.40 61.50 4.71
C PRO A 6 -35.96 60.46 5.77
N GLY A 7 -36.90 59.83 6.48
CA GLY A 7 -36.61 58.91 7.60
C GLY A 7 -36.36 57.44 7.22
N SER A 8 -36.71 56.99 6.00
CA SER A 8 -36.64 55.57 5.63
C SER A 8 -35.22 55.09 5.29
N GLN A 9 -34.36 55.97 4.79
CA GLN A 9 -32.97 55.63 4.48
C GLN A 9 -32.08 55.61 5.74
N GLN A 10 -32.35 56.46 6.74
CA GLN A 10 -31.62 56.43 8.01
C GLN A 10 -31.93 55.16 8.82
N ALA A 11 -33.20 54.75 8.89
CA ALA A 11 -33.59 53.50 9.56
C ALA A 11 -32.96 52.25 8.92
N MET A 12 -32.85 52.20 7.59
CA MET A 12 -32.18 51.10 6.88
C MET A 12 -30.66 51.07 7.09
N THR A 13 -30.05 52.25 7.33
CA THR A 13 -28.60 52.36 7.54
C THR A 13 -28.25 51.97 8.98
N GLU A 14 -29.04 52.42 9.97
CA GLU A 14 -28.89 52.02 11.37
C GLU A 14 -29.12 50.52 11.57
N GLN A 15 -30.08 49.92 10.87
CA GLN A 15 -30.32 48.48 10.94
C GLN A 15 -29.21 47.64 10.28
N LYS A 16 -28.49 48.20 9.30
CA LYS A 16 -27.29 47.59 8.70
C LYS A 16 -26.06 47.72 9.60
N VAL A 17 -25.91 48.85 10.30
CA VAL A 17 -24.81 49.08 11.24
C VAL A 17 -24.98 48.24 12.51
N ALA A 18 -26.20 48.13 13.06
CA ALA A 18 -26.47 47.28 14.23
C ALA A 18 -26.27 45.77 13.98
N ARG A 19 -26.33 45.32 12.72
CA ARG A 19 -26.05 43.91 12.35
C ARG A 19 -24.55 43.64 12.15
N ALA A 20 -23.72 44.69 12.04
CA ALA A 20 -22.28 44.59 11.87
C ALA A 20 -21.50 44.57 13.20
N GLU A 21 -22.16 44.83 14.32
CA GLU A 21 -21.57 44.85 15.68
C GLU A 21 -22.10 43.74 16.59
N ALA A 22 -22.67 42.66 16.03
CA ALA A 22 -22.83 41.44 16.81
C ALA A 22 -21.42 40.93 17.14
N PRO A 23 -21.05 40.72 18.41
CA PRO A 23 -19.74 40.17 18.74
C PRO A 23 -19.63 38.84 18.02
N GLU A 24 -18.64 38.73 17.12
CA GLU A 24 -18.26 37.46 16.51
C GLU A 24 -18.08 36.47 17.65
N GLN A 25 -19.02 35.53 17.78
CA GLN A 25 -18.98 34.52 18.83
C GLN A 25 -17.60 33.89 18.77
N ALA A 26 -16.82 34.04 19.84
CA ALA A 26 -15.51 33.43 19.95
C ALA A 26 -15.65 31.96 19.52
N PRO A 27 -14.82 31.47 18.58
CA PRO A 27 -14.99 30.13 18.03
C PRO A 27 -15.09 29.14 19.18
N ASP A 28 -16.21 28.42 19.23
CA ASP A 28 -16.52 27.49 20.31
C ASP A 28 -15.34 26.51 20.46
N PRO A 29 -14.58 26.57 21.56
CA PRO A 29 -13.42 25.72 21.74
C PRO A 29 -13.82 24.25 21.80
N THR A 30 -15.08 23.94 22.13
CA THR A 30 -15.65 22.59 22.11
C THR A 30 -15.80 22.07 20.68
N ALA A 31 -16.25 22.89 19.73
CA ALA A 31 -16.33 22.53 18.32
C ALA A 31 -14.94 22.32 17.69
N ALA A 32 -13.94 23.10 18.11
CA ALA A 32 -12.54 22.91 17.70
C ALA A 32 -11.93 21.62 18.28
N LEU A 33 -12.28 21.26 19.53
CA LEU A 33 -11.90 19.99 20.16
C LEU A 33 -12.60 18.80 19.49
N ASP A 34 -13.87 18.92 19.13
CA ASP A 34 -14.62 17.90 18.40
C ASP A 34 -14.05 17.69 16.98
N ALA A 35 -13.68 18.76 16.29
CA ALA A 35 -12.98 18.67 15.01
C ALA A 35 -11.58 18.03 15.16
N ALA A 36 -10.80 18.41 16.17
CA ALA A 36 -9.48 17.83 16.44
C ALA A 36 -9.54 16.34 16.84
N THR A 37 -10.59 15.93 17.56
CA THR A 37 -10.82 14.50 17.89
C THR A 37 -11.24 13.67 16.67
N ILE A 38 -11.85 14.29 15.66
CA ILE A 38 -12.15 13.65 14.36
C ILE A 38 -10.87 13.49 13.53
N GLU A 39 -9.95 14.45 13.56
CA GLU A 39 -8.68 14.42 12.82
C GLU A 39 -7.66 13.42 13.39
N MET A 40 -7.63 13.24 14.72
CA MET A 40 -6.70 12.30 15.35
C MET A 40 -7.19 10.83 15.28
N PRO A 41 -6.33 9.86 14.94
CA PRO A 41 -6.67 8.44 15.01
C PRO A 41 -7.22 8.07 16.40
N PRO A 42 -8.34 7.32 16.49
CA PRO A 42 -9.00 6.99 17.77
C PRO A 42 -8.09 6.20 18.73
N GLU A 43 -7.08 5.51 18.19
CA GLU A 43 -6.06 4.79 18.95
C GLU A 43 -5.12 5.69 19.75
N LEU A 44 -5.00 6.96 19.36
CA LEU A 44 -4.16 7.95 20.04
C LEU A 44 -4.93 8.72 21.11
N VAL A 45 -6.26 8.78 21.01
CA VAL A 45 -7.11 9.54 21.94
C VAL A 45 -7.75 8.63 22.99
N ALA A 46 -8.05 7.38 22.65
CA ALA A 46 -8.73 6.45 23.55
C ALA A 46 -7.83 5.90 24.66
N GLN A 47 -8.29 6.02 25.91
CA GLN A 47 -7.64 5.41 27.08
C GLN A 47 -8.18 4.00 27.38
N SER A 48 -9.34 3.66 26.81
CA SER A 48 -9.98 2.36 26.96
C SER A 48 -10.54 1.81 25.64
N LEU A 49 -10.82 0.50 25.60
CA LEU A 49 -11.46 -0.12 24.44
C LEU A 49 -12.87 0.46 24.19
N GLY A 50 -13.60 0.78 25.25
CA GLY A 50 -14.93 1.37 25.15
C GLY A 50 -14.90 2.78 24.55
N GLU A 51 -13.93 3.61 24.94
CA GLU A 51 -13.70 4.93 24.33
C GLU A 51 -13.29 4.81 22.87
N TRP A 52 -12.41 3.85 22.55
CA TRP A 52 -11.98 3.59 21.18
C TRP A 52 -13.17 3.24 20.29
N LEU A 53 -14.06 2.34 20.74
CA LEU A 53 -15.25 1.94 20.01
C LEU A 53 -16.21 3.11 19.80
N ARG A 54 -16.42 3.95 20.82
CA ARG A 54 -17.27 5.14 20.70
C ARG A 54 -16.69 6.13 19.71
N ALA A 55 -15.40 6.45 19.82
CA ALA A 55 -14.72 7.37 18.91
C ALA A 55 -14.76 6.88 17.46
N TRP A 56 -14.52 5.58 17.25
CA TRP A 56 -14.64 4.94 15.94
C TRP A 56 -16.07 5.03 15.37
N LEU A 57 -17.09 4.77 16.20
CA LEU A 57 -18.48 4.86 15.78
C LEU A 57 -18.90 6.30 15.43
N THR A 58 -18.41 7.29 16.19
CA THR A 58 -18.63 8.71 15.89
C THR A 58 -18.02 9.09 14.54
N ARG A 59 -16.80 8.64 14.21
CA ARG A 59 -16.16 8.90 12.91
C ARG A 59 -16.95 8.33 11.74
N ILE A 60 -17.48 7.11 11.89
CA ILE A 60 -18.34 6.50 10.86
C ILE A 60 -19.61 7.32 10.67
N ARG A 61 -20.25 7.74 11.78
CA ARG A 61 -21.46 8.57 11.74
C ARG A 61 -21.20 9.96 11.15
N SER A 62 -19.99 10.49 11.30
CA SER A 62 -19.58 11.77 10.72
C SER A 62 -19.15 11.67 9.25
N GLY A 63 -19.28 10.50 8.61
CA GLY A 63 -18.98 10.29 7.20
C GLY A 63 -17.56 9.80 6.88
N ASP A 64 -16.66 9.69 7.87
CA ASP A 64 -15.35 9.05 7.70
C ASP A 64 -15.50 7.53 7.88
N SER A 65 -16.02 6.88 6.83
CA SER A 65 -16.22 5.43 6.78
C SER A 65 -14.92 4.62 6.71
N GLY A 66 -13.78 5.27 6.48
CA GLY A 66 -12.46 4.63 6.38
C GLY A 66 -12.47 3.43 5.43
N VAL A 67 -12.08 2.26 5.95
CA VAL A 67 -11.95 1.00 5.18
C VAL A 67 -13.27 0.22 5.11
N LEU A 68 -14.33 0.66 5.81
CA LEU A 68 -15.58 -0.10 5.91
C LEU A 68 -16.26 -0.37 4.56
N PRO A 69 -16.34 0.59 3.60
CA PRO A 69 -16.92 0.30 2.28
C PRO A 69 -16.16 -0.79 1.53
N VAL A 70 -14.83 -0.82 1.66
CA VAL A 70 -13.96 -1.84 1.04
C VAL A 70 -14.22 -3.21 1.66
N ILE A 71 -14.31 -3.29 2.99
CA ILE A 71 -14.62 -4.55 3.70
C ILE A 71 -16.03 -5.04 3.33
N LEU A 72 -17.01 -4.14 3.27
CA LEU A 72 -18.37 -4.49 2.89
C LEU A 72 -18.43 -5.00 1.44
N ALA A 73 -17.78 -4.31 0.51
CA ALA A 73 -17.67 -4.76 -0.87
C ALA A 73 -16.98 -6.13 -0.98
N LEU A 74 -15.89 -6.35 -0.23
CA LEU A 74 -15.19 -7.63 -0.17
C LEU A 74 -16.06 -8.75 0.41
N LEU A 75 -16.85 -8.46 1.44
CA LEU A 75 -17.77 -9.42 2.02
C LEU A 75 -18.89 -9.79 1.03
N ILE A 76 -19.51 -8.79 0.39
CA ILE A 76 -20.57 -9.00 -0.60
C ILE A 76 -20.04 -9.83 -1.77
N ILE A 77 -18.91 -9.44 -2.36
CA ILE A 77 -18.35 -10.15 -3.51
C ILE A 77 -17.94 -11.58 -3.14
N THR A 78 -17.45 -11.80 -1.92
CA THR A 78 -17.12 -13.14 -1.41
C THR A 78 -18.37 -14.01 -1.25
N ILE A 79 -19.44 -13.48 -0.67
CA ILE A 79 -20.72 -14.21 -0.51
C ILE A 79 -21.31 -14.55 -1.88
N VAL A 80 -21.32 -13.58 -2.80
CA VAL A 80 -21.84 -13.78 -4.15
C VAL A 80 -21.06 -14.87 -4.87
N PHE A 81 -19.72 -14.79 -4.92
CA PHE A 81 -18.92 -15.81 -5.59
C PHE A 81 -19.00 -17.18 -4.92
N GLN A 82 -19.08 -17.23 -3.60
CA GLN A 82 -19.31 -18.48 -2.88
C GLN A 82 -20.64 -19.11 -3.25
N ALA A 83 -21.70 -18.31 -3.36
CA ALA A 83 -23.04 -18.79 -3.70
C ALA A 83 -23.14 -19.30 -5.14
N ILE A 84 -22.54 -18.59 -6.11
CA ILE A 84 -22.65 -18.93 -7.53
C ILE A 84 -21.59 -19.92 -8.03
N SER A 85 -20.48 -20.08 -7.30
CA SER A 85 -19.41 -21.00 -7.72
C SER A 85 -19.92 -22.45 -7.68
N PRO A 86 -19.63 -23.27 -8.71
CA PRO A 86 -19.97 -24.69 -8.71
C PRO A 86 -19.41 -25.37 -7.45
N ASN A 87 -20.23 -26.18 -6.76
CA ASN A 87 -19.87 -26.83 -5.49
C ASN A 87 -19.35 -25.89 -4.39
N HIS A 88 -19.66 -24.59 -4.45
CA HIS A 88 -19.25 -23.61 -3.44
C HIS A 88 -17.73 -23.59 -3.20
N VAL A 89 -16.94 -23.76 -4.28
CA VAL A 89 -15.48 -23.87 -4.19
C VAL A 89 -14.73 -22.55 -4.06
N PHE A 90 -15.41 -21.40 -4.08
CA PHE A 90 -14.74 -20.10 -4.02
C PHE A 90 -13.92 -19.92 -2.72
N LEU A 91 -14.46 -20.32 -1.57
CA LEU A 91 -13.77 -20.30 -0.28
C LEU A 91 -12.93 -21.57 -0.03
N SER A 92 -12.74 -22.43 -1.03
CA SER A 92 -11.86 -23.59 -0.90
C SER A 92 -10.40 -23.15 -0.68
N ALA A 93 -9.63 -23.97 0.04
CA ALA A 93 -8.22 -23.70 0.26
C ALA A 93 -7.43 -23.56 -1.05
N GLY A 94 -7.78 -24.35 -2.08
CA GLY A 94 -7.16 -24.24 -3.40
C GLY A 94 -7.36 -22.86 -4.01
N ASN A 95 -8.61 -22.38 -4.04
CA ASN A 95 -8.92 -21.07 -4.61
C ASN A 95 -8.32 -19.92 -3.78
N LEU A 96 -8.44 -19.96 -2.44
CA LEU A 96 -7.87 -18.92 -1.57
C LEU A 96 -6.36 -18.79 -1.74
N VAL A 97 -5.63 -19.89 -1.83
CA VAL A 97 -4.18 -19.85 -2.02
C VAL A 97 -3.79 -19.41 -3.44
N ASN A 98 -4.60 -19.73 -4.45
CA ASN A 98 -4.43 -19.18 -5.79
C ASN A 98 -4.65 -17.66 -5.82
N LEU A 99 -5.67 -17.18 -5.10
CA LEU A 99 -5.93 -15.75 -4.95
C LEU A 99 -4.77 -15.04 -4.24
N PHE A 100 -4.17 -15.63 -3.20
CA PHE A 100 -2.98 -15.06 -2.57
C PHE A 100 -1.81 -14.94 -3.56
N GLN A 101 -1.58 -15.98 -4.37
CA GLN A 101 -0.50 -15.96 -5.37
C GLN A 101 -0.74 -14.94 -6.47
N GLN A 102 -1.91 -14.92 -7.08
CA GLN A 102 -2.24 -13.99 -8.16
C GLN A 102 -2.29 -12.54 -7.67
N SER A 103 -2.84 -12.31 -6.47
CA SER A 103 -2.92 -10.96 -5.90
C SER A 103 -1.54 -10.41 -5.52
N ALA A 104 -0.55 -11.27 -5.26
CA ALA A 104 0.75 -10.81 -4.80
C ALA A 104 1.47 -9.86 -5.77
N VAL A 105 1.34 -10.09 -7.08
CA VAL A 105 1.91 -9.19 -8.10
C VAL A 105 1.27 -7.80 -7.97
N PHE A 106 -0.05 -7.73 -7.92
CA PHE A 106 -0.78 -6.47 -7.75
C PHE A 106 -0.49 -5.81 -6.39
N MET A 107 -0.35 -6.58 -5.31
CA MET A 107 0.01 -6.06 -3.99
C MET A 107 1.39 -5.41 -4.00
N VAL A 108 2.41 -6.04 -4.58
CA VAL A 108 3.77 -5.48 -4.65
C VAL A 108 3.80 -4.22 -5.50
N LEU A 109 3.13 -4.22 -6.67
CA LEU A 109 3.02 -3.03 -7.52
C LEU A 109 2.28 -1.90 -6.80
N ALA A 110 1.16 -2.20 -6.12
CA ALA A 110 0.40 -1.21 -5.36
C ALA A 110 1.22 -0.63 -4.20
N MET A 111 2.05 -1.42 -3.53
CA MET A 111 2.95 -0.90 -2.50
C MET A 111 4.02 0.05 -3.07
N GLY A 112 4.52 -0.22 -4.28
CA GLY A 112 5.40 0.71 -4.99
C GLY A 112 4.69 2.02 -5.34
N GLU A 113 3.44 1.94 -5.78
CA GLU A 113 2.65 3.12 -6.17
C GLU A 113 2.38 4.09 -5.02
N ILE A 114 2.46 3.64 -3.76
CA ILE A 114 2.33 4.50 -2.58
C ILE A 114 3.33 5.68 -2.64
N PHE A 115 4.55 5.44 -3.11
CA PHE A 115 5.57 6.50 -3.19
C PHE A 115 5.20 7.61 -4.18
N VAL A 116 4.53 7.25 -5.26
CA VAL A 116 4.10 8.16 -6.34
C VAL A 116 2.83 8.90 -5.93
N ILE A 117 1.82 8.18 -5.45
CA ILE A 117 0.53 8.78 -5.03
C ILE A 117 0.70 9.73 -3.85
N LEU A 118 1.61 9.44 -2.91
CA LEU A 118 1.88 10.35 -1.79
C LEU A 118 2.39 11.71 -2.25
N LEU A 119 3.00 11.82 -3.44
CA LEU A 119 3.45 13.08 -4.02
C LEU A 119 2.38 13.78 -4.85
N GLY A 120 1.20 13.17 -5.01
CA GLY A 120 0.15 13.62 -5.91
C GLY A 120 0.43 13.34 -7.39
N GLU A 121 1.38 12.45 -7.68
CA GLU A 121 1.71 12.01 -9.03
C GLU A 121 0.93 10.71 -9.34
N ILE A 122 0.94 10.29 -10.61
CA ILE A 122 0.33 9.04 -11.09
C ILE A 122 1.33 8.29 -11.97
N ASP A 123 1.54 6.99 -11.74
CA ASP A 123 2.32 6.10 -12.61
C ASP A 123 1.46 4.97 -13.21
N LEU A 124 1.06 5.14 -14.47
CA LEU A 124 0.34 4.10 -15.22
C LEU A 124 1.28 3.01 -15.79
N SER A 125 2.57 3.31 -15.90
CA SER A 125 3.55 2.45 -16.57
C SER A 125 4.17 1.38 -15.66
N ILE A 126 3.99 1.48 -14.34
CA ILE A 126 4.65 0.62 -13.33
C ILE A 126 4.53 -0.88 -13.63
N ALA A 127 3.36 -1.33 -14.09
CA ALA A 127 3.12 -2.74 -14.42
C ALA A 127 3.99 -3.22 -15.59
N TYR A 128 4.13 -2.41 -16.64
CA TYR A 128 4.95 -2.75 -17.80
C TYR A 128 6.44 -2.49 -17.56
N ALA A 129 6.81 -1.49 -16.75
CA ALA A 129 8.19 -1.32 -16.30
C ALA A 129 8.66 -2.56 -15.51
N GLY A 130 7.86 -3.02 -14.55
CA GLY A 130 8.08 -4.29 -13.85
C GLY A 130 8.08 -5.50 -14.79
N GLY A 131 7.19 -5.50 -15.79
CA GLY A 131 7.15 -6.51 -16.85
C GLY A 131 8.43 -6.59 -17.69
N VAL A 132 9.03 -5.45 -18.04
CA VAL A 132 10.33 -5.38 -18.73
C VAL A 132 11.44 -5.96 -17.84
N GLY A 133 11.51 -5.56 -16.56
CA GLY A 133 12.50 -6.12 -15.61
C GLY A 133 12.35 -7.63 -15.43
N ALA A 134 11.11 -8.12 -15.35
CA ALA A 134 10.81 -9.56 -15.29
C ALA A 134 11.23 -10.27 -16.59
N ALA A 135 10.92 -9.71 -17.76
CA ALA A 135 11.31 -10.27 -19.05
C ALA A 135 12.84 -10.36 -19.19
N VAL A 136 13.57 -9.31 -18.79
CA VAL A 136 15.05 -9.30 -18.75
C VAL A 136 15.56 -10.40 -17.80
N THR A 137 15.01 -10.49 -16.59
CA THR A 137 15.39 -11.51 -15.60
C THR A 137 15.21 -12.93 -16.18
N VAL A 138 14.07 -13.21 -16.80
CA VAL A 138 13.77 -14.51 -17.39
C VAL A 138 14.68 -14.81 -18.57
N GLN A 139 15.01 -13.82 -19.41
CA GLN A 139 15.89 -14.02 -20.56
C GLN A 139 17.35 -14.29 -20.15
N LEU A 140 17.85 -13.62 -19.10
CA LEU A 140 19.21 -13.80 -18.60
C LEU A 140 19.44 -15.19 -17.98
N VAL A 141 18.39 -15.81 -17.45
CA VAL A 141 18.53 -17.15 -16.85
C VAL A 141 18.45 -18.28 -17.89
N GLN A 142 18.04 -18.00 -19.13
CA GLN A 142 17.76 -19.06 -20.09
C GLN A 142 19.03 -19.87 -20.41
N PRO A 143 18.97 -21.21 -20.34
CA PRO A 143 20.12 -22.06 -20.64
C PRO A 143 20.64 -21.94 -22.06
N ALA A 144 19.76 -21.63 -23.01
CA ALA A 144 20.14 -21.51 -24.40
C ALA A 144 20.71 -20.12 -24.76
N THR A 145 20.67 -19.15 -23.84
CA THR A 145 21.16 -17.78 -24.08
C THR A 145 22.44 -17.48 -23.29
N THR A 146 22.31 -17.30 -21.98
CA THR A 146 23.30 -16.60 -21.14
C THR A 146 23.56 -17.35 -19.84
N LYS A 147 22.64 -18.21 -19.37
CA LYS A 147 22.83 -19.05 -18.16
C LYS A 147 23.24 -18.25 -16.92
N TRP A 148 22.78 -17.02 -16.76
CA TRP A 148 23.14 -16.24 -15.58
C TRP A 148 22.59 -16.93 -14.32
N PRO A 149 23.32 -16.82 -13.19
CA PRO A 149 22.77 -17.26 -11.93
C PRO A 149 21.54 -16.41 -11.59
N TRP A 150 20.51 -17.05 -11.01
CA TRP A 150 19.20 -16.43 -10.79
C TRP A 150 19.26 -15.09 -10.04
N TRP A 151 20.15 -14.96 -9.06
CA TRP A 151 20.29 -13.74 -8.26
C TRP A 151 20.84 -12.57 -9.08
N ALA A 152 21.79 -12.83 -9.99
CA ALA A 152 22.35 -11.80 -10.86
C ALA A 152 21.30 -11.32 -11.88
N ALA A 153 20.48 -12.26 -12.38
CA ALA A 153 19.38 -11.93 -13.27
C ALA A 153 18.32 -11.05 -12.58
N ILE A 154 17.96 -11.34 -11.31
CA ILE A 154 17.05 -10.49 -10.53
C ILE A 154 17.62 -9.08 -10.36
N ILE A 155 18.90 -8.96 -9.97
CA ILE A 155 19.54 -7.65 -9.79
C ILE A 155 19.53 -6.86 -11.12
N ALA A 156 19.85 -7.51 -12.24
CA ALA A 156 19.78 -6.87 -13.55
C ALA A 156 18.36 -6.39 -13.89
N GLY A 157 17.34 -7.22 -13.64
CA GLY A 157 15.93 -6.83 -13.83
C GLY A 157 15.52 -5.62 -12.99
N LEU A 158 15.90 -5.61 -11.70
CA LEU A 158 15.64 -4.47 -10.80
C LEU A 158 16.38 -3.20 -11.24
N LEU A 159 17.62 -3.33 -11.71
CA LEU A 159 18.38 -2.19 -12.26
C LEU A 159 17.74 -1.62 -13.52
N VAL A 160 17.18 -2.47 -14.39
CA VAL A 160 16.43 -2.01 -15.56
C VAL A 160 15.18 -1.24 -15.14
N CYS A 161 14.42 -1.74 -14.16
CA CYS A 161 13.29 -1.00 -13.59
C CYS A 161 13.72 0.34 -13.00
N ALA A 162 14.81 0.38 -12.23
CA ALA A 162 15.36 1.60 -11.65
C ALA A 162 15.78 2.62 -12.73
N VAL A 163 16.35 2.15 -13.84
CA VAL A 163 16.68 3.01 -14.99
C VAL A 163 15.41 3.57 -15.63
N ILE A 164 14.39 2.74 -15.85
CA ILE A 164 13.10 3.18 -16.39
C ILE A 164 12.47 4.25 -15.49
N GLY A 165 12.43 3.99 -14.18
CA GLY A 165 11.94 4.91 -13.17
C GLY A 165 12.73 6.22 -13.12
N ALA A 166 14.06 6.14 -13.18
CA ALA A 166 14.93 7.31 -13.21
C ALA A 166 14.71 8.16 -14.47
N LEU A 167 14.50 7.51 -15.63
CA LEU A 167 14.21 8.19 -16.89
C LEU A 167 12.86 8.91 -16.81
N GLN A 168 11.79 8.21 -16.44
CA GLN A 168 10.45 8.81 -16.37
C GLN A 168 10.36 9.89 -15.29
N GLY A 169 10.86 9.61 -14.09
CA GLY A 169 10.92 10.58 -13.00
C GLY A 169 11.76 11.83 -13.34
N SER A 170 12.87 11.66 -14.08
CA SER A 170 13.67 12.80 -14.54
C SER A 170 12.94 13.64 -15.60
N LEU A 171 12.21 13.01 -16.53
CA LEU A 171 11.41 13.74 -17.52
C LEU A 171 10.32 14.56 -16.83
N ILE A 172 9.59 13.95 -15.88
CA ILE A 172 8.53 14.62 -15.12
C ILE A 172 9.11 15.81 -14.36
N THR A 173 10.20 15.61 -13.62
CA THR A 173 10.71 16.62 -12.68
C THR A 173 11.55 17.71 -13.34
N ARG A 174 12.38 17.37 -14.34
CA ARG A 174 13.29 18.34 -14.98
C ARG A 174 12.63 19.08 -16.13
N LEU A 175 11.83 18.39 -16.94
CA LEU A 175 11.12 19.00 -18.06
C LEU A 175 9.74 19.54 -17.68
N ARG A 176 9.31 19.33 -16.43
CA ARG A 176 8.01 19.79 -15.89
C ARG A 176 6.83 19.26 -16.71
N LEU A 177 6.94 18.02 -17.18
CA LEU A 177 5.86 17.32 -17.86
C LEU A 177 4.89 16.72 -16.85
N SER A 178 3.62 16.57 -17.24
CA SER A 178 2.62 15.87 -16.43
C SER A 178 3.00 14.39 -16.30
N SER A 179 2.94 13.83 -15.08
CA SER A 179 3.23 12.42 -14.83
C SER A 179 2.28 11.51 -15.62
N LEU A 180 1.01 11.90 -15.77
CA LEU A 180 0.01 11.15 -16.54
C LEU A 180 0.47 10.97 -17.99
N ILE A 181 0.99 12.02 -18.62
CA ILE A 181 1.43 11.96 -20.04
C ILE A 181 2.68 11.11 -20.16
N VAL A 182 3.67 11.32 -19.28
CA VAL A 182 4.94 10.57 -19.32
C VAL A 182 4.72 9.09 -19.03
N THR A 183 3.85 8.76 -18.08
CA THR A 183 3.59 7.36 -17.67
C THR A 183 2.60 6.66 -18.61
N LEU A 184 1.65 7.37 -19.22
CA LEU A 184 0.83 6.81 -20.29
C LEU A 184 1.65 6.51 -21.57
N ALA A 185 2.54 7.42 -21.97
CA ALA A 185 3.47 7.14 -23.06
C ALA A 185 4.43 5.99 -22.71
N GLY A 186 4.97 6.03 -21.48
CA GLY A 186 5.81 4.96 -20.93
C GLY A 186 5.11 3.61 -20.92
N LEU A 187 3.81 3.56 -20.59
CA LEU A 187 3.00 2.33 -20.61
C LEU A 187 3.10 1.66 -21.98
N LEU A 188 2.87 2.41 -23.07
CA LEU A 188 2.92 1.87 -24.44
C LEU A 188 4.35 1.49 -24.84
N ILE A 189 5.34 2.31 -24.49
CA ILE A 189 6.76 2.06 -24.82
C ILE A 189 7.25 0.79 -24.11
N TRP A 190 7.00 0.65 -22.80
CA TRP A 190 7.45 -0.49 -22.01
C TRP A 190 6.64 -1.75 -22.30
N GLN A 191 5.35 -1.62 -22.61
CA GLN A 191 4.56 -2.73 -23.14
C GLN A 191 5.17 -3.25 -24.45
N GLY A 192 5.45 -2.37 -25.41
CA GLY A 192 6.10 -2.74 -26.66
C GLY A 192 7.48 -3.36 -26.44
N THR A 193 8.29 -2.75 -25.57
CA THR A 193 9.63 -3.24 -25.21
C THR A 193 9.56 -4.64 -24.58
N MET A 194 8.65 -4.86 -23.64
CA MET A 194 8.42 -6.17 -23.02
C MET A 194 8.03 -7.20 -24.09
N LEU A 195 7.11 -6.87 -24.99
CA LEU A 195 6.69 -7.77 -26.07
C LEU A 195 7.83 -8.08 -27.04
N ILE A 196 8.70 -7.11 -27.36
CA ILE A 196 9.90 -7.34 -28.17
C ILE A 196 10.90 -8.24 -27.43
N ILE A 197 11.13 -8.05 -26.14
CA ILE A 197 12.04 -8.92 -25.37
C ILE A 197 11.52 -10.36 -25.34
N LEU A 198 10.21 -10.53 -25.11
CA LEU A 198 9.57 -11.85 -25.08
C LEU A 198 9.47 -12.48 -26.47
N GLY A 199 9.32 -11.68 -27.52
CA GLY A 199 9.06 -12.13 -28.89
C GLY A 199 10.27 -12.19 -29.81
N LEU A 200 11.35 -11.43 -29.56
CA LEU A 200 12.40 -11.18 -30.56
C LEU A 200 13.87 -11.37 -30.16
N ALA A 201 14.25 -11.70 -28.94
CA ALA A 201 15.69 -11.92 -28.70
C ALA A 201 15.98 -12.84 -27.51
N PHE A 202 16.32 -14.10 -27.77
CA PHE A 202 17.71 -14.57 -27.63
C PHE A 202 17.90 -16.09 -27.89
N SER A 203 16.87 -16.95 -27.83
CA SER A 203 16.98 -18.38 -28.28
C SER A 203 15.66 -19.19 -28.20
N GLY A 204 14.49 -18.55 -28.32
CA GLY A 204 13.18 -19.20 -28.13
C GLY A 204 12.30 -18.49 -27.09
N TYR A 205 11.07 -18.99 -26.89
CA TYR A 205 10.11 -18.39 -25.96
C TYR A 205 10.61 -18.49 -24.51
N PRO A 206 10.83 -17.36 -23.79
CA PRO A 206 11.23 -17.37 -22.39
C PRO A 206 10.31 -18.25 -21.58
N SER A 207 10.89 -19.29 -20.96
CA SER A 207 10.12 -20.22 -20.15
C SER A 207 10.86 -20.53 -18.86
N LEU A 208 10.14 -20.40 -17.76
CA LEU A 208 10.56 -20.92 -16.46
C LEU A 208 10.19 -22.40 -16.28
N ALA A 209 9.49 -22.99 -17.27
CA ALA A 209 9.25 -24.43 -17.28
C ALA A 209 10.54 -25.19 -17.64
N GLY A 210 11.01 -26.01 -16.72
CA GLY A 210 12.20 -26.85 -16.90
C GLY A 210 12.88 -27.22 -15.59
N LEU A 211 13.90 -28.08 -15.68
CA LEU A 211 14.65 -28.62 -14.53
C LEU A 211 16.00 -27.92 -14.30
N ASP A 212 16.25 -26.80 -14.97
CA ASP A 212 17.46 -26.00 -14.72
C ASP A 212 17.35 -25.33 -13.35
N SER A 213 18.42 -25.40 -12.55
CA SER A 213 18.42 -24.94 -11.16
C SER A 213 18.08 -23.46 -11.02
N ASN A 214 18.60 -22.59 -11.91
CA ASN A 214 18.35 -21.16 -11.82
C ASN A 214 16.89 -20.82 -12.21
N ARG A 215 16.37 -21.47 -13.26
CA ARG A 215 14.96 -21.29 -13.67
C ARG A 215 13.99 -21.83 -12.63
N GLN A 216 14.32 -22.96 -12.00
CA GLN A 216 13.48 -23.57 -10.97
C GLN A 216 13.38 -22.69 -9.73
N VAL A 217 14.47 -22.02 -9.32
CA VAL A 217 14.43 -21.03 -8.22
C VAL A 217 13.45 -19.91 -8.56
N LEU A 218 13.56 -19.29 -9.75
CA LEU A 218 12.64 -18.22 -10.16
C LEU A 218 11.19 -18.68 -10.25
N TYR A 219 10.93 -19.88 -10.77
CA TYR A 219 9.60 -20.49 -10.79
C TYR A 219 9.05 -20.65 -9.36
N ASN A 220 9.88 -21.15 -8.44
CA ASN A 220 9.49 -21.44 -7.07
C ASN A 220 9.22 -20.17 -6.24
N LEU A 221 9.81 -19.01 -6.58
CA LEU A 221 9.50 -17.74 -5.92
C LEU A 221 8.01 -17.38 -6.05
N MET A 222 7.41 -17.69 -7.20
CA MET A 222 6.00 -17.39 -7.47
C MET A 222 5.07 -18.59 -7.18
N ASN A 223 5.44 -19.77 -7.67
CA ASN A 223 4.57 -20.95 -7.67
C ASN A 223 4.97 -22.03 -6.65
N GLY A 224 6.13 -21.88 -6.01
CA GLY A 224 6.65 -22.85 -5.05
C GLY A 224 6.01 -22.70 -3.68
N THR A 225 5.96 -23.80 -2.93
CA THR A 225 5.52 -23.81 -1.54
C THR A 225 6.67 -24.10 -0.58
N ILE A 226 6.54 -23.58 0.64
CA ILE A 226 7.39 -23.88 1.78
C ILE A 226 6.85 -25.13 2.45
N ASP A 227 7.73 -26.03 2.91
CA ASP A 227 7.34 -27.21 3.67
C ASP A 227 6.34 -26.86 4.81
N PRO A 228 5.31 -27.68 5.07
CA PRO A 228 4.29 -27.40 6.09
C PRO A 228 4.84 -27.14 7.49
N VAL A 229 5.88 -27.88 7.92
CA VAL A 229 6.48 -27.73 9.25
C VAL A 229 7.25 -26.41 9.30
N ILE A 230 8.04 -26.12 8.27
CA ILE A 230 8.78 -24.85 8.16
C ILE A 230 7.81 -23.66 8.10
N SER A 231 6.66 -23.82 7.44
CA SER A 231 5.62 -22.79 7.37
C SER A 231 5.06 -22.42 8.75
N TRP A 232 4.81 -23.41 9.61
CA TRP A 232 4.36 -23.19 10.99
C TRP A 232 5.43 -22.52 11.85
N ILE A 233 6.68 -22.99 11.76
CA ILE A 233 7.82 -22.40 12.49
C ILE A 233 8.01 -20.95 12.04
N GLY A 234 8.03 -20.69 10.73
CA GLY A 234 8.19 -19.35 10.17
C GLY A 234 7.09 -18.39 10.61
N ALA A 235 5.83 -18.84 10.60
CA ALA A 235 4.72 -18.03 11.09
C ALA A 235 4.83 -17.72 12.59
N ALA A 236 5.20 -18.70 13.42
CA ALA A 236 5.42 -18.48 14.85
C ALA A 236 6.54 -17.44 15.08
N VAL A 237 7.66 -17.55 14.38
CA VAL A 237 8.78 -16.59 14.47
C VAL A 237 8.34 -15.18 14.06
N ILE A 238 7.63 -15.04 12.94
CA ILE A 238 7.14 -13.74 12.45
C ILE A 238 6.15 -13.12 13.43
N VAL A 239 5.18 -13.90 13.92
CA VAL A 239 4.18 -13.42 14.89
C VAL A 239 4.85 -12.98 16.19
N VAL A 240 5.79 -13.76 16.72
CA VAL A 240 6.55 -13.40 17.93
C VAL A 240 7.38 -12.14 17.72
N ALA A 241 8.04 -12.01 16.57
CA ALA A 241 8.81 -10.81 16.25
C ALA A 241 7.92 -9.56 16.17
N ILE A 242 6.79 -9.63 15.45
CA ILE A 242 5.84 -8.52 15.36
C ILE A 242 5.23 -8.20 16.73
N ALA A 243 4.85 -9.21 17.50
CA ALA A 243 4.32 -9.06 18.84
C ALA A 243 5.32 -8.35 19.76
N ALA A 244 6.59 -8.74 19.71
CA ALA A 244 7.66 -8.09 20.45
C ALA A 244 7.84 -6.62 20.02
N LEU A 245 7.88 -6.34 18.71
CA LEU A 245 8.01 -4.97 18.19
C LEU A 245 6.86 -4.06 18.64
N LEU A 246 5.62 -4.54 18.55
CA LEU A 246 4.43 -3.81 19.00
C LEU A 246 4.45 -3.62 20.51
N TRP A 247 4.69 -4.70 21.27
CA TRP A 247 4.68 -4.66 22.73
C TRP A 247 5.76 -3.71 23.28
N PHE A 248 7.00 -3.84 22.83
CA PHE A 248 8.10 -3.00 23.30
C PHE A 248 7.96 -1.56 22.81
N GLY A 249 7.48 -1.36 21.57
CA GLY A 249 7.19 -0.03 21.03
C GLY A 249 6.17 0.72 21.87
N ASP A 250 5.01 0.11 22.09
CA ASP A 250 3.91 0.72 22.87
C ASP A 250 4.29 0.85 24.34
N SER A 251 4.94 -0.15 24.93
CA SER A 251 5.38 -0.10 26.33
C SER A 251 6.40 1.00 26.58
N ARG A 252 7.37 1.19 25.67
CA ARG A 252 8.37 2.28 25.79
C ARG A 252 7.70 3.64 25.69
N ARG A 253 6.74 3.81 24.78
CA ARG A 253 5.98 5.07 24.63
C ARG A 253 5.18 5.38 25.90
N ARG A 254 4.43 4.41 26.43
CA ARG A 254 3.67 4.55 27.69
C ARG A 254 4.56 4.94 28.86
N ARG A 255 5.71 4.26 29.04
CA ARG A 255 6.67 4.55 30.11
C ARG A 255 7.31 5.93 29.99
N SER A 256 7.41 6.46 28.77
CA SER A 256 7.98 7.78 28.50
C SER A 256 6.94 8.91 28.54
N GLY A 257 5.71 8.62 28.96
CA GLY A 257 4.61 9.59 28.96
C GLY A 257 4.14 10.02 27.57
N LEU A 258 4.55 9.31 26.52
CA LEU A 258 4.11 9.58 25.14
C LEU A 258 2.75 8.95 24.87
N VAL A 259 1.96 9.60 24.02
CA VAL A 259 0.68 9.07 23.53
C VAL A 259 0.90 7.69 22.88
N ALA A 260 0.20 6.67 23.39
CA ALA A 260 0.30 5.29 22.95
C ALA A 260 -1.05 4.57 23.16
N PRO A 261 -1.37 3.54 22.34
CA PRO A 261 -2.59 2.76 22.53
C PRO A 261 -2.67 2.14 23.94
N PRO A 262 -3.86 1.86 24.49
CA PRO A 262 -4.02 1.11 25.73
C PRO A 262 -3.55 -0.35 25.59
N VAL A 263 -3.18 -0.96 26.71
CA VAL A 263 -2.62 -2.34 26.76
C VAL A 263 -3.55 -3.35 26.10
N SER A 264 -4.86 -3.23 26.35
CA SER A 264 -5.89 -4.09 25.78
C SER A 264 -5.90 -4.05 24.25
N LEU A 265 -5.78 -2.87 23.65
CA LEU A 265 -5.72 -2.74 22.19
C LEU A 265 -4.44 -3.35 21.62
N THR A 266 -3.29 -3.19 22.27
CA THR A 266 -2.05 -3.86 21.81
C THR A 266 -2.20 -5.38 21.88
N ILE A 267 -2.77 -5.93 22.96
CA ILE A 267 -3.01 -7.38 23.09
C ILE A 267 -3.99 -7.86 22.01
N ILE A 268 -5.09 -7.14 21.77
CA ILE A 268 -6.07 -7.49 20.73
C ILE A 268 -5.42 -7.49 19.34
N LYS A 269 -4.60 -6.48 19.02
CA LYS A 269 -3.85 -6.42 17.75
C LYS A 269 -2.92 -7.62 17.59
N ILE A 270 -2.16 -7.97 18.63
CA ILE A 270 -1.25 -9.12 18.60
C ILE A 270 -2.04 -10.43 18.43
N ALA A 271 -3.11 -10.61 19.19
CA ALA A 271 -3.96 -11.79 19.11
C ALA A 271 -4.61 -11.93 17.72
N LEU A 272 -5.06 -10.83 17.13
CA LEU A 272 -5.64 -10.82 15.79
C LEU A 272 -4.59 -11.19 14.72
N ILE A 273 -3.38 -10.63 14.81
CA ILE A 273 -2.28 -10.96 13.89
C ILE A 273 -1.92 -12.45 14.02
N ALA A 274 -1.84 -12.98 15.24
CA ALA A 274 -1.57 -14.40 15.48
C ALA A 274 -2.68 -15.28 14.90
N LEU A 275 -3.96 -14.94 15.13
CA LEU A 275 -5.10 -15.67 14.60
C LEU A 275 -5.12 -15.69 13.07
N ILE A 276 -4.86 -14.55 12.43
CA ILE A 276 -4.78 -14.45 10.97
C ILE A 276 -3.62 -15.29 10.45
N ALA A 277 -2.44 -15.22 11.06
CA ALA A 277 -1.29 -16.02 10.66
C ALA A 277 -1.57 -17.52 10.76
N ILE A 278 -2.17 -17.97 11.88
CA ILE A 278 -2.58 -19.37 12.07
C ILE A 278 -3.59 -19.79 10.99
N ALA A 279 -4.61 -18.97 10.73
CA ALA A 279 -5.61 -19.27 9.71
C ALA A 279 -4.99 -19.38 8.32
N VAL A 280 -4.11 -18.45 7.93
CA VAL A 280 -3.42 -18.46 6.63
C VAL A 280 -2.56 -19.70 6.48
N VAL A 281 -1.74 -20.05 7.48
CA VAL A 281 -0.89 -21.25 7.40
C VAL A 281 -1.72 -22.53 7.38
N ALA A 282 -2.78 -22.61 8.19
CA ALA A 282 -3.70 -23.74 8.19
C ALA A 282 -4.32 -23.95 6.80
N ILE A 283 -4.86 -22.88 6.18
CA ILE A 283 -5.43 -22.92 4.83
C ILE A 283 -4.39 -23.38 3.81
N CYS A 284 -3.16 -22.85 3.87
CA CYS A 284 -2.09 -23.21 2.93
C CYS A 284 -1.62 -24.66 3.06
N ASN A 285 -1.75 -25.24 4.25
CA ASN A 285 -1.33 -26.61 4.56
C ASN A 285 -2.41 -27.67 4.30
N VAL A 286 -3.63 -27.27 3.93
CA VAL A 286 -4.61 -28.20 3.36
C VAL A 286 -4.05 -28.78 2.05
N ASN A 287 -4.19 -30.09 1.84
CA ASN A 287 -3.79 -30.71 0.58
C ASN A 287 -4.71 -30.20 -0.55
N ARG A 288 -4.12 -29.50 -1.51
CA ARG A 288 -4.80 -28.85 -2.63
C ARG A 288 -4.64 -29.61 -3.95
N ALA A 289 -3.94 -30.73 -3.96
CA ALA A 289 -3.71 -31.52 -5.18
C ALA A 289 -4.83 -32.54 -5.42
N ALA A 290 -5.17 -32.76 -6.69
CA ALA A 290 -6.00 -33.90 -7.10
C ALA A 290 -5.23 -35.23 -7.01
N PHE A 291 -3.91 -35.20 -7.25
CA PHE A 291 -3.02 -36.35 -7.16
C PHE A 291 -1.75 -35.96 -6.38
N GLY A 292 -1.33 -36.80 -5.42
CA GLY A 292 -0.19 -36.52 -4.56
C GLY A 292 -0.51 -35.49 -3.47
N THR A 293 0.52 -34.73 -3.07
CA THR A 293 0.42 -33.76 -1.97
C THR A 293 0.89 -32.38 -2.44
N LEU A 294 -0.02 -31.41 -2.44
CA LEU A 294 0.29 -29.99 -2.58
C LEU A 294 -0.16 -29.27 -1.31
N ALA A 295 0.79 -29.09 -0.39
CA ALA A 295 0.61 -28.37 0.86
C ALA A 295 1.79 -27.42 1.07
N GLY A 296 1.61 -26.45 1.96
CA GLY A 296 2.64 -25.47 2.28
C GLY A 296 2.28 -24.05 1.90
N VAL A 297 2.86 -23.09 2.61
CA VAL A 297 2.69 -21.66 2.34
C VAL A 297 3.44 -21.29 1.06
N PRO A 298 2.80 -20.65 0.07
CA PRO A 298 3.51 -20.17 -1.11
C PRO A 298 4.63 -19.18 -0.75
N TRP A 299 5.78 -19.28 -1.40
CA TRP A 299 6.93 -18.37 -1.18
C TRP A 299 6.57 -16.89 -1.36
N VAL A 300 5.59 -16.61 -2.19
CA VAL A 300 5.14 -15.25 -2.46
C VAL A 300 4.55 -14.54 -1.23
N ILE A 301 3.95 -15.27 -0.27
CA ILE A 301 3.38 -14.68 0.94
C ILE A 301 4.46 -14.00 1.81
N PRO A 302 5.52 -14.70 2.26
CA PRO A 302 6.58 -14.04 3.02
C PRO A 302 7.35 -13.00 2.20
N ILE A 303 7.46 -13.14 0.88
CA ILE A 303 8.05 -12.11 0.01
C ILE A 303 7.23 -10.82 0.07
N VAL A 304 5.91 -10.89 -0.08
CA VAL A 304 5.02 -9.73 0.03
C VAL A 304 5.13 -9.09 1.42
N LEU A 305 5.16 -9.89 2.48
CA LEU A 305 5.33 -9.39 3.85
C LEU A 305 6.69 -8.71 4.07
N ALA A 306 7.75 -9.24 3.48
CA ALA A 306 9.09 -8.64 3.54
C ALA A 306 9.13 -7.30 2.79
N VAL A 307 8.55 -7.22 1.59
CA VAL A 307 8.42 -5.98 0.81
C VAL A 307 7.58 -4.94 1.57
N PHE A 308 6.44 -5.35 2.14
CA PHE A 308 5.61 -4.49 2.99
C PHE A 308 6.41 -3.94 4.18
N GLY A 309 7.14 -4.80 4.91
CA GLY A 309 7.97 -4.38 6.02
C GLY A 309 9.09 -3.43 5.62
N LEU A 310 9.73 -3.68 4.48
CA LEU A 310 10.76 -2.81 3.91
C LEU A 310 10.20 -1.42 3.59
N TRP A 311 9.08 -1.33 2.88
CA TRP A 311 8.43 -0.06 2.56
C TRP A 311 7.91 0.68 3.78
N MET A 312 7.38 -0.05 4.76
CA MET A 312 7.00 0.52 6.05
C MET A 312 8.20 1.19 6.73
N VAL A 313 9.35 0.51 6.79
CA VAL A 313 10.57 1.09 7.37
C VAL A 313 11.04 2.30 6.58
N ILE A 314 11.05 2.24 5.25
CA ILE A 314 11.46 3.35 4.40
C ILE A 314 10.55 4.56 4.61
N LEU A 315 9.23 4.41 4.55
CA LEU A 315 8.29 5.52 4.68
C LEU A 315 8.21 6.08 6.11
N GLN A 316 8.23 5.22 7.13
CA GLN A 316 7.97 5.65 8.51
C GLN A 316 9.22 5.97 9.31
N ARG A 317 10.38 5.37 8.98
CA ARG A 317 11.60 5.46 9.80
C ARG A 317 12.73 6.25 9.15
N THR A 318 12.72 6.49 7.85
CA THR A 318 13.83 7.18 7.16
C THR A 318 13.60 8.67 6.94
N LYS A 319 14.68 9.41 6.63
CA LYS A 319 14.60 10.81 6.17
C LYS A 319 13.84 10.93 4.85
N PHE A 320 14.03 9.98 3.95
CA PHE A 320 13.37 9.94 2.65
C PHE A 320 11.85 9.93 2.80
N GLY A 321 11.30 9.01 3.61
CA GLY A 321 9.87 8.97 3.89
C GLY A 321 9.31 10.28 4.42
N ARG A 322 10.01 10.95 5.35
CA ARG A 322 9.61 12.29 5.85
C ARG A 322 9.58 13.34 4.74
N TYR A 323 10.52 13.30 3.79
CA TYR A 323 10.51 14.21 2.64
C TYR A 323 9.35 13.92 1.69
N VAL A 324 9.03 12.65 1.45
CA VAL A 324 7.87 12.26 0.63
C VAL A 324 6.57 12.83 1.21
N TYR A 325 6.31 12.61 2.51
CA TYR A 325 5.13 13.17 3.19
C TYR A 325 5.12 14.71 3.20
N ALA A 326 6.27 15.35 3.43
CA ALA A 326 6.36 16.82 3.43
C ALA A 326 6.05 17.41 2.04
N ILE A 327 6.55 16.80 0.98
CA ILE A 327 6.29 17.24 -0.40
C ILE A 327 4.82 17.01 -0.77
N GLY A 328 4.25 15.86 -0.38
CA GLY A 328 2.84 15.54 -0.61
C GLY A 328 1.88 16.52 0.07
N GLY A 329 2.19 16.93 1.30
CA GLY A 329 1.36 17.88 2.04
C GLY A 329 1.48 19.33 1.57
N ASN A 330 2.72 19.81 1.37
CA ASN A 330 2.96 21.15 0.83
C ASN A 330 4.32 21.25 0.11
N PRO A 331 4.35 21.18 -1.23
CA PRO A 331 5.60 21.19 -1.99
C PRO A 331 6.34 22.54 -1.88
N GLU A 332 5.64 23.66 -1.72
CA GLU A 332 6.27 24.97 -1.57
C GLU A 332 6.98 25.14 -0.23
N ALA A 333 6.36 24.67 0.85
CA ALA A 333 6.96 24.65 2.18
C ALA A 333 8.17 23.71 2.21
N ALA A 334 8.07 22.52 1.60
CA ALA A 334 9.19 21.60 1.45
C ALA A 334 10.37 22.24 0.71
N ARG A 335 10.11 23.00 -0.36
CA ARG A 335 11.14 23.75 -1.11
C ARG A 335 11.82 24.80 -0.25
N ARG A 336 11.03 25.57 0.52
CA ARG A 336 11.56 26.60 1.44
C ARG A 336 12.36 26.01 2.60
N ALA A 337 12.03 24.79 3.01
CA ALA A 337 12.79 24.00 3.97
C ALA A 337 14.07 23.36 3.39
N GLY A 338 14.42 23.64 2.13
CA GLY A 338 15.65 23.17 1.48
C GLY A 338 15.57 21.74 0.93
N ILE A 339 14.40 21.12 0.87
CA ILE A 339 14.23 19.79 0.29
C ILE A 339 14.33 19.89 -1.24
N ASN A 340 15.12 19.02 -1.87
CA ASN A 340 15.19 18.95 -3.33
C ASN A 340 13.99 18.16 -3.89
N LEU A 341 12.98 18.88 -4.37
CA LEU A 341 11.75 18.27 -4.91
C LEU A 341 12.04 17.36 -6.09
N ALA A 342 12.89 17.78 -7.02
CA ALA A 342 13.17 17.02 -8.24
C ALA A 342 13.85 15.68 -7.93
N ALA A 343 14.82 15.68 -7.01
CA ALA A 343 15.50 14.46 -6.60
C ALA A 343 14.57 13.50 -5.87
N VAL A 344 13.79 13.98 -4.89
CA VAL A 344 12.88 13.12 -4.11
C VAL A 344 11.75 12.58 -4.98
N ARG A 345 11.15 13.41 -5.85
CA ARG A 345 10.14 12.95 -6.81
C ARG A 345 10.71 11.90 -7.76
N THR A 346 11.89 12.13 -8.33
CA THR A 346 12.53 11.14 -9.21
C THR A 346 12.79 9.81 -8.49
N LEU A 347 13.26 9.88 -7.24
CA LEU A 347 13.50 8.69 -6.42
C LEU A 347 12.23 7.90 -6.09
N CYS A 348 11.05 8.53 -6.06
CA CYS A 348 9.80 7.80 -5.87
C CYS A 348 9.38 6.97 -7.09
N PHE A 349 9.86 7.31 -8.30
CA PHE A 349 9.65 6.51 -9.51
C PHE A 349 10.67 5.37 -9.64
N ILE A 350 11.78 5.40 -8.89
CA ILE A 350 12.87 4.40 -8.90
C ILE A 350 12.57 3.29 -7.90
#